data_AF-A0A1S2VNK7-F1
#
_entry.id   AF-A0A1S2VNK7-F1
#
_cell.length_a   1.000
_cell.length_b   1.000
_cell.length_c   1.000
_cell.angle_alpha   90.00
_cell.angle_beta   90.00
_cell.angle_gamma   90.00
#
_symmetry.space_group_name_H-M   'P 1'
#
loop_
_entity.id
_entity.type
_entity.pdbx_description
1 polymer ?
#
loop_
_entity_poly.entity_id
_entity_poly.type
_entity_poly.pdbx_seq_one_letter_code
_entity_poly.pdbx_strand_id
1 'polypeptide(L)'
;METFMTQTTKLFASEAYLQRISELTKSPVARVRQAHHLLTNLVTACLLKQLSTDIGRNLFYNTTLKRAIELESGHQTQTHDLMAIADRGDKWFNNVVPGKKSAVIRITAQYTKLPFASIDPVMGLVADAFLNEIYFSIKQNAMTASTLHKAFPAPTELQKLAPELASKDYETIGVRSLMLQA
;
A
#
# COMPACT_ATOMS: atom_id res chain seq x y z
N MET A 1 16.04 9.33 -11.71
CA MET A 1 15.84 8.53 -10.49
C MET A 1 14.44 7.95 -10.61
N GLU A 2 14.28 6.67 -10.97
CA GLU A 2 12.95 6.04 -10.89
C GLU A 2 12.54 6.07 -9.43
N THR A 3 11.42 6.72 -9.11
CA THR A 3 10.87 6.75 -7.75
C THR A 3 10.36 5.35 -7.41
N PHE A 4 10.39 4.98 -6.13
CA PHE A 4 9.90 3.72 -5.57
C PHE A 4 8.53 3.29 -6.15
N MET A 5 7.65 4.25 -6.38
CA MET A 5 6.33 4.12 -7.01
C MET A 5 6.38 3.45 -8.40
N THR A 6 7.43 3.67 -9.20
CA THR A 6 7.52 3.19 -10.58
C THR A 6 7.83 1.67 -10.65
N GLN A 7 8.48 1.11 -9.63
CA GLN A 7 8.82 -0.32 -9.55
C GLN A 7 7.70 -1.16 -8.92
N THR A 8 7.09 -0.68 -7.84
CA THR A 8 5.88 -1.29 -7.21
C THR A 8 4.72 -1.42 -8.20
N THR A 9 4.57 -0.45 -9.11
CA THR A 9 3.55 -0.52 -10.17
C THR A 9 3.85 -1.59 -11.22
N LYS A 10 5.12 -1.94 -11.45
CA LYS A 10 5.54 -2.93 -12.48
C LYS A 10 5.48 -4.37 -11.97
N LEU A 11 5.78 -4.63 -10.70
CA LEU A 11 5.89 -6.02 -10.19
C LEU A 11 4.54 -6.74 -10.03
N PHE A 12 3.45 -6.00 -9.78
CA PHE A 12 2.13 -6.57 -9.45
C PHE A 12 1.02 -6.22 -10.46
N ALA A 13 1.38 -5.58 -11.59
CA ALA A 13 0.46 -5.32 -12.70
C ALA A 13 0.51 -6.39 -13.80
N SER A 14 1.21 -7.52 -13.59
CA SER A 14 1.22 -8.59 -14.59
C SER A 14 -0.20 -9.14 -14.78
N GLU A 15 -0.59 -9.36 -16.04
CA GLU A 15 -1.92 -9.90 -16.38
C GLU A 15 -2.21 -11.20 -15.64
N ALA A 16 -1.22 -12.08 -15.55
CA ALA A 16 -1.34 -13.37 -14.86
C ALA A 16 -1.64 -13.21 -13.36
N TYR A 17 -1.07 -12.21 -12.70
CA TYR A 17 -1.33 -11.95 -11.28
C TYR A 17 -2.74 -11.38 -11.08
N LEU A 18 -3.14 -10.39 -11.89
CA LEU A 18 -4.48 -9.80 -11.84
C LEU A 18 -5.57 -10.84 -12.17
N GLN A 19 -5.27 -11.78 -13.07
CA GLN A 19 -6.14 -12.90 -13.39
C GLN A 19 -6.37 -13.81 -12.18
N ARG A 20 -5.32 -14.16 -11.42
CA ARG A 20 -5.47 -14.96 -10.20
C ARG A 20 -6.29 -14.25 -9.13
N ILE A 21 -6.13 -12.93 -8.98
CA ILE A 21 -6.94 -12.13 -8.05
C ILE A 21 -8.40 -12.07 -8.53
N SER A 22 -8.62 -11.91 -9.83
CA SER A 22 -9.95 -11.95 -10.46
C SER A 22 -10.68 -13.26 -10.16
N GLU A 23 -9.98 -14.39 -10.25
CA GLU A 23 -10.52 -15.71 -9.91
C GLU A 23 -10.83 -15.83 -8.42
N LEU A 24 -9.91 -15.41 -7.56
CA LEU A 24 -10.08 -15.42 -6.10
C LEU A 24 -11.30 -14.59 -5.66
N THR A 25 -11.44 -13.40 -6.20
CA THR A 25 -12.47 -12.42 -5.81
C THR A 25 -13.76 -12.53 -6.62
N LYS A 26 -13.81 -13.46 -7.58
CA LYS A 26 -14.92 -13.64 -8.54
C LYS A 26 -15.38 -12.33 -9.18
N SER A 27 -14.41 -11.47 -9.51
CA SER A 27 -14.65 -10.10 -9.98
C SER A 27 -13.97 -9.88 -11.33
N PRO A 28 -14.49 -9.03 -12.23
CA PRO A 28 -13.85 -8.81 -13.53
C PRO A 28 -12.43 -8.25 -13.40
N VAL A 29 -11.47 -8.79 -14.18
CA VAL A 29 -10.06 -8.37 -14.20
C VAL A 29 -9.89 -6.86 -14.32
N ALA A 30 -10.67 -6.20 -15.19
CA ALA A 30 -10.62 -4.75 -15.37
C ALA A 30 -10.96 -3.98 -14.08
N ARG A 31 -11.93 -4.47 -13.30
CA ARG A 31 -12.32 -3.88 -12.01
C ARG A 31 -11.28 -4.16 -10.93
N VAL A 32 -10.72 -5.37 -10.92
CA VAL A 32 -9.62 -5.73 -10.02
C VAL A 32 -8.38 -4.87 -10.29
N ARG A 33 -8.03 -4.63 -11.55
CA ARG A 33 -6.95 -3.72 -11.94
C ARG A 33 -7.19 -2.29 -11.45
N GLN A 34 -8.40 -1.79 -11.66
CA GLN A 34 -8.78 -0.47 -11.18
C GLN A 34 -8.68 -0.39 -9.64
N ALA A 35 -9.15 -1.43 -8.93
CA ALA A 35 -9.03 -1.51 -7.48
C ALA A 35 -7.58 -1.54 -7.03
N HIS A 36 -6.74 -2.36 -7.66
CA HIS A 36 -5.31 -2.43 -7.38
C HIS A 36 -4.66 -1.06 -7.54
N HIS A 37 -4.88 -0.36 -8.67
CA HIS A 37 -4.34 0.97 -8.91
C HIS A 37 -4.74 1.97 -7.80
N LEU A 38 -6.03 2.05 -7.49
CA LEU A 38 -6.55 2.94 -6.45
C LEU A 38 -6.00 2.61 -5.07
N LEU A 39 -5.94 1.32 -4.72
CA LEU A 39 -5.41 0.85 -3.44
C LEU A 39 -3.93 1.19 -3.30
N THR A 40 -3.12 0.99 -4.34
CA THR A 40 -1.70 1.38 -4.33
C THR A 40 -1.57 2.87 -4.03
N ASN A 41 -2.33 3.72 -4.73
CA ASN A 41 -2.26 5.16 -4.52
C ASN A 41 -2.75 5.60 -3.13
N LEU A 42 -3.84 5.02 -2.63
CA LEU A 42 -4.39 5.32 -1.30
C LEU A 42 -3.47 4.84 -0.18
N VAL A 43 -2.84 3.66 -0.33
CA VAL A 43 -1.81 3.14 0.59
C VAL A 43 -0.61 4.06 0.62
N THR A 44 -0.11 4.49 -0.54
CA THR A 44 0.99 5.48 -0.64
C THR A 44 0.63 6.76 0.10
N ALA A 45 -0.57 7.31 -0.10
CA ALA A 45 -1.01 8.53 0.56
C ALA A 45 -1.07 8.36 2.09
N CYS A 46 -1.62 7.24 2.56
CA CYS A 46 -1.66 6.92 3.98
C CYS A 46 -0.26 6.82 4.60
N LEU A 47 0.67 6.16 3.90
CA LEU A 47 2.06 6.03 4.34
C LEU A 47 2.77 7.37 4.36
N LEU A 48 2.59 8.21 3.34
CA LEU A 48 3.13 9.58 3.33
C LEU A 48 2.69 10.38 4.57
N LYS A 49 1.42 10.25 4.97
CA LYS A 49 0.96 10.86 6.23
C LYS A 49 1.64 10.28 7.45
N GLN A 50 1.80 8.96 7.50
CA GLN A 50 2.53 8.32 8.59
C GLN A 50 3.97 8.86 8.69
N LEU A 51 4.64 9.01 7.55
CA LEU A 51 6.04 9.45 7.47
C LEU A 51 6.25 10.96 7.64
N SER A 52 5.18 11.75 7.66
CA SER A 52 5.25 13.19 7.89
C SER A 52 5.61 13.55 9.35
N THR A 53 5.47 12.61 10.28
CA THR A 53 5.75 12.81 11.72
C THR A 53 6.91 11.95 12.19
N ASP A 54 7.70 12.41 13.16
CA ASP A 54 8.79 11.61 13.75
C ASP A 54 8.28 10.31 14.38
N ILE A 55 7.18 10.40 15.13
CA ILE A 55 6.53 9.24 15.75
C ILE A 55 6.13 8.22 14.69
N GLY A 56 5.48 8.68 13.62
CA GLY A 56 5.02 7.79 12.57
C GLY A 56 6.15 7.22 11.71
N ARG A 57 7.23 7.98 11.44
CA ARG A 57 8.45 7.45 10.81
C ARG A 57 9.09 6.34 11.61
N ASN A 58 9.26 6.55 12.91
CA ASN A 58 9.85 5.55 13.80
C ASN A 58 8.95 4.32 13.91
N LEU A 59 7.64 4.49 14.02
CA LEU A 59 6.70 3.37 14.02
C LEU A 59 6.81 2.55 12.73
N PHE A 60 6.76 3.21 11.57
CA PHE A 60 6.84 2.55 10.27
C PHE A 60 8.16 1.78 10.12
N TYR A 61 9.28 2.43 10.43
CA TYR A 61 10.62 1.85 10.30
C TYR A 61 10.80 0.64 11.22
N ASN A 62 10.47 0.77 12.51
CA ASN A 62 10.63 -0.31 13.47
C ASN A 62 9.68 -1.49 13.17
N THR A 63 8.44 -1.22 12.75
CA THR A 63 7.49 -2.27 12.38
C THR A 63 7.96 -3.03 11.15
N THR A 64 8.50 -2.31 10.15
CA THR A 64 9.05 -2.90 8.93
C THR A 64 10.29 -3.75 9.24
N LEU A 65 11.20 -3.28 10.08
CA LEU A 65 12.38 -4.06 10.51
C LEU A 65 12.02 -5.26 11.38
N LYS A 66 11.05 -5.13 12.30
CA LYS A 66 10.61 -6.28 13.11
C LYS A 66 10.04 -7.38 12.22
N ARG A 67 9.25 -6.99 11.22
CA ARG A 67 8.65 -7.93 10.27
C ARG A 67 9.71 -8.62 9.41
N ALA A 68 10.76 -7.90 9.04
CA ALA A 68 11.93 -8.45 8.35
C ALA A 68 12.57 -9.60 9.11
N ILE A 69 12.79 -9.41 10.41
CA ILE A 69 13.39 -10.42 11.27
C ILE A 69 12.48 -11.64 11.34
N GLU A 70 11.15 -11.46 11.43
CA GLU A 70 10.17 -12.56 11.40
C GLU A 70 10.17 -13.31 10.06
N LEU A 71 10.37 -12.62 8.93
CA LEU A 71 10.44 -13.21 7.59
C LEU A 71 11.77 -13.93 7.30
N GLU A 72 12.87 -13.47 7.90
CA GLU A 72 14.20 -14.08 7.78
C GLU A 72 14.40 -15.26 8.75
N SER A 73 13.75 -15.23 9.92
CA SER A 73 13.81 -16.29 10.94
C SER A 73 12.75 -17.39 10.74
N GLY A 74 11.62 -17.06 10.12
CA GLY A 74 10.64 -18.03 9.67
C GLY A 74 11.10 -18.67 8.37
N HIS A 75 11.23 -20.00 8.33
CA HIS A 75 11.44 -20.74 7.09
C HIS A 75 10.37 -20.29 6.08
N GLN A 76 10.79 -19.62 4.99
CA GLN A 76 9.90 -19.25 3.90
C GLN A 76 9.36 -20.52 3.24
N THR A 77 8.29 -21.09 3.77
CA THR A 77 7.37 -21.81 2.91
C THR A 77 6.79 -20.77 1.96
N GLN A 78 7.27 -20.78 0.72
CA GLN A 78 6.69 -20.06 -0.41
C GLN A 78 5.20 -20.40 -0.46
N THR A 79 4.41 -19.61 0.24
CA THR A 79 2.97 -19.80 0.31
C THR A 79 2.41 -19.24 -0.97
N HIS A 80 1.97 -20.14 -1.87
CA HIS A 80 1.25 -19.75 -3.07
C HIS A 80 -0.21 -19.35 -2.79
N ASP A 81 -0.67 -19.49 -1.53
CA ASP A 81 -1.99 -19.08 -1.08
C ASP A 81 -2.10 -17.55 -0.97
N LEU A 82 -2.86 -16.97 -1.90
CA LEU A 82 -3.11 -15.54 -1.96
C LEU A 82 -3.88 -15.02 -0.73
N MET A 83 -4.71 -15.83 -0.08
CA MET A 83 -5.44 -15.38 1.11
C MET A 83 -4.52 -15.22 2.30
N ALA A 84 -3.60 -16.16 2.53
CA ALA A 84 -2.59 -16.03 3.57
C ALA A 84 -1.65 -14.83 3.33
N ILE A 85 -1.33 -14.52 2.06
CA ILE A 85 -0.59 -13.30 1.68
C ILE A 85 -1.43 -12.05 1.98
N ALA A 86 -2.70 -12.05 1.61
CA ALA A 86 -3.60 -10.92 1.86
C ALA A 86 -3.74 -10.63 3.35
N ASP A 87 -4.03 -11.64 4.17
CA ASP A 87 -4.16 -11.52 5.63
C ASP A 87 -2.88 -10.98 6.27
N ARG A 88 -1.71 -11.42 5.75
CA ARG A 88 -0.41 -10.93 6.21
C ARG A 88 -0.25 -9.45 5.89
N GLY A 89 -0.51 -9.04 4.65
CA GLY A 89 -0.41 -7.65 4.24
C GLY A 89 -1.38 -6.75 4.99
N ASP A 90 -2.59 -7.23 5.25
CA ASP A 90 -3.59 -6.51 6.04
C ASP A 90 -3.15 -6.27 7.49
N LYS A 91 -2.63 -7.32 8.15
CA LYS A 91 -2.06 -7.20 9.49
C LYS A 91 -0.92 -6.20 9.50
N TRP A 92 -0.04 -6.26 8.50
CA TRP A 92 1.07 -5.35 8.40
C TRP A 92 0.60 -3.91 8.20
N PHE A 93 -0.30 -3.66 7.25
CA PHE A 93 -0.87 -2.35 7.00
C PHE A 93 -1.50 -1.74 8.25
N ASN A 94 -2.30 -2.52 8.99
CA ASN A 94 -2.92 -2.03 10.22
C ASN A 94 -1.91 -1.70 11.32
N ASN A 95 -0.75 -2.37 11.35
CA ASN A 95 0.32 -2.06 12.29
C ASN A 95 1.06 -0.77 11.91
N VAL A 96 1.24 -0.48 10.62
CA VAL A 96 1.95 0.72 10.16
C VAL A 96 1.04 1.94 10.02
N VAL A 97 -0.22 1.74 9.65
CA VAL A 97 -1.23 2.79 9.41
C VAL A 97 -2.55 2.42 10.11
N PRO A 98 -2.61 2.48 11.45
CA PRO A 98 -3.78 2.05 12.20
C PRO A 98 -5.03 2.88 11.85
N GLY A 99 -6.16 2.19 11.72
CA GLY A 99 -7.48 2.81 11.54
C GLY A 99 -7.79 3.33 10.13
N LYS A 100 -6.90 3.15 9.14
CA LYS A 100 -7.13 3.67 7.77
C LYS A 100 -7.71 2.66 6.79
N LYS A 101 -7.63 1.34 7.06
CA LYS A 101 -8.08 0.28 6.15
C LYS A 101 -9.53 0.48 5.68
N SER A 102 -10.46 0.72 6.61
CA SER A 102 -11.89 0.90 6.29
C SER A 102 -12.14 2.10 5.37
N ALA A 103 -11.45 3.22 5.59
CA ALA A 103 -11.56 4.40 4.74
C ALA A 103 -11.05 4.13 3.32
N VAL A 104 -9.88 3.48 3.21
CA VAL A 104 -9.28 3.08 1.93
C VAL A 104 -10.22 2.16 1.15
N ILE A 105 -10.74 1.11 1.78
CA ILE A 105 -11.68 0.17 1.14
C ILE A 105 -12.96 0.88 0.68
N ARG A 106 -13.53 1.78 1.50
CA ARG A 106 -14.74 2.52 1.16
C ARG A 106 -14.55 3.40 -0.07
N ILE A 107 -13.43 4.12 -0.15
CA ILE A 107 -13.10 4.95 -1.32
C ILE A 107 -12.93 4.04 -2.54
N THR A 108 -12.16 2.96 -2.45
CA THR A 108 -11.97 2.03 -3.57
C THR A 108 -13.30 1.46 -4.07
N ALA A 109 -14.22 1.09 -3.17
CA ALA A 109 -15.53 0.59 -3.56
C ALA A 109 -16.38 1.63 -4.29
N GLN A 110 -16.33 2.90 -3.85
CA GLN A 110 -17.05 3.99 -4.49
C GLN A 110 -16.67 4.14 -5.96
N TYR A 111 -15.38 4.00 -6.28
CA TYR A 111 -14.83 4.21 -7.63
C TYR A 111 -14.87 2.96 -8.51
N THR A 112 -14.66 1.79 -7.93
CA THR A 112 -14.61 0.51 -8.67
C THR A 112 -15.96 -0.17 -8.79
N LYS A 113 -16.92 0.16 -7.90
CA LYS A 113 -18.21 -0.52 -7.74
C LYS A 113 -18.08 -2.01 -7.37
N LEU A 114 -16.92 -2.44 -6.86
CA LEU A 114 -16.73 -3.77 -6.30
C LEU A 114 -17.28 -3.83 -4.86
N PRO A 115 -17.80 -4.99 -4.42
CA PRO A 115 -18.20 -5.19 -3.04
C PRO A 115 -16.98 -5.21 -2.11
N PHE A 116 -17.15 -4.84 -0.84
CA PHE A 116 -16.05 -4.81 0.13
C PHE A 116 -15.34 -6.16 0.26
N ALA A 117 -16.09 -7.28 0.23
CA ALA A 117 -15.52 -8.63 0.29
C ALA A 117 -14.56 -8.95 -0.86
N SER A 118 -14.70 -8.29 -2.02
CA SER A 118 -13.78 -8.44 -3.14
C SER A 118 -12.59 -7.50 -3.05
N ILE A 119 -12.73 -6.35 -2.37
CA ILE A 119 -11.67 -5.34 -2.23
C ILE A 119 -10.72 -5.70 -1.07
N ASP A 120 -11.26 -6.27 0.00
CA ASP A 120 -10.50 -6.58 1.22
C ASP A 120 -9.25 -7.46 0.93
N PRO A 121 -9.36 -8.57 0.18
CA PRO A 121 -8.18 -9.37 -0.17
C PRO A 121 -7.19 -8.61 -1.06
N VAL A 122 -7.69 -7.77 -1.97
CA VAL A 122 -6.83 -6.96 -2.87
C VAL A 122 -6.05 -5.93 -2.05
N MET A 123 -6.67 -5.32 -1.05
CA MET A 123 -6.01 -4.40 -0.12
C MET A 123 -4.86 -5.09 0.61
N GLY A 124 -5.10 -6.28 1.16
CA GLY A 124 -4.08 -7.08 1.82
C GLY A 124 -2.92 -7.43 0.88
N LEU A 125 -3.23 -7.90 -0.34
CA LEU A 125 -2.22 -8.21 -1.35
C LEU A 125 -1.38 -7.00 -1.76
N VAL A 126 -2.02 -5.85 -1.98
CA VAL A 126 -1.34 -4.59 -2.30
C VAL A 126 -0.45 -4.15 -1.15
N ALA A 127 -0.94 -4.23 0.09
CA ALA A 127 -0.16 -3.87 1.27
C ALA A 127 1.07 -4.77 1.44
N ASP A 128 0.91 -6.09 1.31
CA ASP A 128 2.04 -7.03 1.41
C ASP A 128 3.11 -6.74 0.37
N ALA A 129 2.70 -6.62 -0.89
CA ALA A 129 3.55 -6.27 -2.01
C ALA A 129 4.34 -4.97 -1.76
N PHE A 130 3.60 -3.90 -1.45
CA PHE A 130 4.16 -2.56 -1.31
C PHE A 130 5.13 -2.47 -0.13
N LEU A 131 4.76 -3.03 1.02
CA LEU A 131 5.56 -2.98 2.23
C LEU A 131 6.81 -3.88 2.15
N ASN A 132 6.73 -5.04 1.47
CA ASN A 132 7.90 -5.87 1.18
C ASN A 132 8.93 -5.14 0.31
N GLU A 133 8.50 -4.38 -0.69
CA GLU A 133 9.42 -3.63 -1.54
C GLU A 133 10.11 -2.49 -0.78
N ILE A 134 9.38 -1.79 0.10
CA ILE A 134 9.99 -0.78 0.98
C ILE A 134 11.02 -1.44 1.89
N TYR A 135 10.69 -2.61 2.44
CA TYR A 135 11.60 -3.38 3.27
C TYR A 135 12.91 -3.71 2.53
N PHE A 136 12.83 -4.31 1.34
CA PHE A 136 14.02 -4.63 0.56
C PHE A 136 14.85 -3.37 0.25
N SER A 137 14.17 -2.26 -0.04
CA SER A 137 14.84 -0.97 -0.27
C SER A 137 15.56 -0.45 0.98
N ILE A 138 14.97 -0.58 2.17
CA ILE A 138 15.61 -0.22 3.44
C ILE A 138 16.90 -1.02 3.63
N LYS A 139 16.85 -2.34 3.42
CA LYS A 139 18.02 -3.21 3.59
C LYS A 139 19.10 -2.96 2.55
N GLN A 140 18.73 -2.90 1.27
CA GLN A 140 19.69 -2.78 0.17
C GLN A 140 20.35 -1.40 0.12
N ASN A 141 19.62 -0.34 0.44
CA ASN A 141 20.11 1.04 0.35
C ASN A 141 20.51 1.63 1.71
N ALA A 142 20.57 0.80 2.77
CA ALA A 142 20.86 1.23 4.14
C ALA A 142 20.05 2.46 4.59
N MET A 143 18.76 2.51 4.22
CA MET A 143 17.90 3.64 4.58
C MET A 143 17.66 3.67 6.08
N THR A 144 17.58 4.87 6.64
CA THR A 144 17.24 5.09 8.05
C THR A 144 15.82 5.63 8.17
N ALA A 145 15.27 5.63 9.39
CA ALA A 145 13.98 6.27 9.66
C ALA A 145 13.93 7.73 9.17
N SER A 146 15.05 8.47 9.27
CA SER A 146 15.11 9.87 8.85
C SER A 146 15.18 10.06 7.33
N THR A 147 15.72 9.11 6.57
CA THR A 147 15.79 9.20 5.10
C THR A 147 14.62 8.55 4.38
N LEU A 148 13.76 7.82 5.10
CA LEU A 148 12.68 7.03 4.52
C LEU A 148 11.66 7.85 3.72
N HIS A 149 11.37 9.08 4.16
CA HIS A 149 10.45 9.98 3.44
C HIS A 149 10.94 10.31 2.02
N LYS A 150 12.24 10.24 1.74
CA LYS A 150 12.82 10.52 0.43
C LYS A 150 12.50 9.46 -0.62
N ALA A 151 12.09 8.26 -0.20
CA ALA A 151 11.64 7.21 -1.12
C ALA A 151 10.21 7.45 -1.63
N PHE A 152 9.47 8.37 -1.02
CA PHE A 152 8.09 8.64 -1.39
C PHE A 152 7.99 9.93 -2.23
N PRO A 153 6.98 10.04 -3.11
CA PRO A 153 6.73 11.27 -3.85
C PRO A 153 6.45 12.44 -2.89
N ALA A 154 6.72 13.66 -3.35
CA ALA A 154 6.43 14.83 -2.53
C ALA A 154 4.91 14.91 -2.24
N PRO A 155 4.49 15.40 -1.06
CA PRO A 155 3.06 15.50 -0.73
C PRO A 155 2.22 16.29 -1.74
N THR A 156 2.81 17.28 -2.40
CA THR A 156 2.19 18.06 -3.49
C THR A 156 1.84 17.22 -4.72
N GLU A 157 2.50 16.08 -4.90
CA GLU A 157 2.32 15.20 -6.05
C GLU A 157 1.24 14.14 -5.82
N LEU A 158 0.65 14.04 -4.62
CA LEU A 158 -0.39 13.08 -4.31
C LEU A 158 -1.59 13.15 -5.27
N GLN A 159 -2.00 14.36 -5.65
CA GLN A 159 -3.06 14.57 -6.65
C GLN A 159 -2.71 14.03 -8.04
N LYS A 160 -1.42 13.98 -8.38
CA LYS A 160 -0.95 13.43 -9.66
C LYS A 160 -0.95 11.90 -9.66
N LEU A 161 -0.87 11.28 -8.48
CA LEU A 161 -0.84 9.82 -8.35
C LEU A 161 -2.22 9.20 -8.60
N ALA A 162 -3.27 9.84 -8.10
CA ALA A 162 -4.66 9.43 -8.30
C ALA A 162 -5.53 10.65 -8.68
N PRO A 163 -5.42 11.14 -9.92
CA PRO A 163 -6.18 12.31 -10.39
C PRO A 163 -7.70 12.09 -10.37
N GLU A 164 -8.15 10.84 -10.33
CA GLU A 164 -9.56 10.48 -10.23
C GLU A 164 -10.18 10.71 -8.84
N LEU A 165 -9.36 10.81 -7.79
CA LEU A 165 -9.85 11.01 -6.42
C LEU A 165 -10.29 12.45 -6.18
N ALA A 166 -11.44 12.63 -5.54
CA ALA A 166 -11.92 13.95 -5.16
C ALA A 166 -11.19 14.45 -3.90
N SER A 167 -11.15 15.77 -3.70
CA SER A 167 -10.51 16.38 -2.51
C SER A 167 -11.02 15.82 -1.18
N LYS A 168 -12.33 15.50 -1.09
CA LYS A 168 -12.96 14.87 0.08
C LYS A 168 -12.41 13.47 0.41
N ASP A 169 -11.89 12.76 -0.58
CA ASP A 169 -11.33 11.42 -0.37
C ASP A 169 -9.98 11.55 0.36
N TYR A 170 -9.16 12.53 -0.05
CA TYR A 170 -7.92 12.89 0.65
C TYR A 170 -8.16 13.41 2.09
N GLU A 171 -9.29 14.09 2.34
CA GLU A 171 -9.71 14.44 3.71
C GLU A 171 -10.06 13.21 4.53
N THR A 172 -10.82 12.30 3.92
CA THR A 172 -11.28 11.06 4.56
C THR A 172 -10.12 10.20 5.04
N ILE A 173 -9.02 10.14 4.29
CA ILE A 173 -7.79 9.45 4.72
C ILE A 173 -6.87 10.34 5.57
N GLY A 174 -7.17 11.63 5.73
CA GLY A 174 -6.46 12.56 6.62
C GLY A 174 -5.17 13.15 6.03
N VAL A 175 -5.05 13.17 4.70
CA VAL A 175 -3.83 13.60 4.00
C VAL A 175 -3.95 15.00 3.39
N ARG A 176 -5.16 15.58 3.29
CA ARG A 176 -5.38 16.94 2.73
C ARG A 176 -4.48 18.01 3.36
N SER A 177 -4.25 17.93 4.68
CA SER A 177 -3.36 18.85 5.41
C SER A 177 -1.94 18.90 4.85
N LEU A 178 -1.40 17.76 4.38
CA LEU A 178 -0.04 17.69 3.84
C LEU A 178 0.08 18.33 2.46
N MET A 179 -1.03 18.38 1.73
CA MET A 179 -1.09 18.94 0.38
C MET A 179 -1.23 20.46 0.40
N LEU A 180 -1.65 21.04 1.54
CA LEU A 180 -1.79 22.48 1.74
C LEU A 180 -0.56 23.11 2.40
N GLN A 181 0.33 22.30 2.99
CA GLN A 181 1.50 22.73 3.76
C GLN A 181 2.81 22.67 2.97
N ALA A 182 2.75 22.47 1.66
CA ALA A 182 3.91 22.23 0.81
C ALA A 182 4.05 23.26 -0.30
#